data_AF-A0A3D8I0M1-F1
#
_entry.id   AF-A0A3D8I0M1-F1
#
_cell.length_a   1.000
_cell.length_b   1.000
_cell.length_c   1.000
_cell.angle_alpha   90.00
_cell.angle_beta   90.00
_cell.angle_gamma   90.00
#
_symmetry.space_group_name_H-M   'P 1'
#
loop_
_entity.id
_entity.type
_entity.pdbx_description
1 polymer ?
#
loop_
_entity_poly.entity_id
_entity_poly.type
_entity_poly.pdbx_seq_one_letter_code
_entity_poly.pdbx_strand_id
1 'polypeptide(L)'
;MLDNAELAKIAKKHNKSVAQVVLRWLIEQDIIVMPKTTRKERMVENISIFDFKLNESDKTAIARLDKGKSLFYDPQDTQRIKWFNSKEYDIIKL
;
A
#
# COMPACT_ATOMS: atom_id res chain seq x y z
N MET A 1 -3.12 -8.86 2.42
CA MET A 1 -2.95 -7.54 3.08
C MET A 1 -4.30 -6.88 3.31
N LEU A 2 -5.16 -6.77 2.29
CA LEU A 2 -6.48 -6.15 2.43
C LEU A 2 -7.47 -6.94 3.30
N ASP A 3 -7.26 -8.25 3.47
CA ASP A 3 -8.07 -9.10 4.36
C ASP A 3 -7.53 -9.20 5.80
N ASN A 4 -6.59 -8.32 6.19
CA ASN A 4 -6.04 -8.35 7.55
C ASN A 4 -7.11 -7.91 8.56
N ALA A 5 -7.37 -8.76 9.56
CA ALA A 5 -8.42 -8.52 10.57
C ALA A 5 -8.20 -7.24 11.38
N GLU A 6 -6.96 -6.86 11.66
CA GLU A 6 -6.66 -5.63 12.42
C GLU A 6 -6.96 -4.39 11.59
N LEU A 7 -6.55 -4.39 10.31
CA LEU A 7 -6.92 -3.31 9.39
C LEU A 7 -8.43 -3.24 9.16
N ALA A 8 -9.12 -4.38 9.10
CA ALA A 8 -10.58 -4.41 8.95
C ALA A 8 -11.32 -3.80 10.16
N LYS A 9 -10.81 -4.01 11.39
CA LYS A 9 -11.34 -3.36 12.59
C LYS A 9 -11.18 -1.84 12.52
N ILE A 10 -9.99 -1.37 12.14
CA ILE A 10 -9.70 0.07 12.00
C ILE A 10 -10.56 0.68 10.90
N ALA A 11 -10.69 0.00 9.76
CA ALA A 11 -11.54 0.40 8.66
C ALA A 11 -13.01 0.56 9.09
N LYS A 12 -13.54 -0.42 9.83
CA LYS A 12 -14.89 -0.37 10.40
C LYS A 12 -15.07 0.81 11.37
N LYS A 13 -14.08 1.05 12.25
CA LYS A 13 -14.10 2.16 13.22
C LYS A 13 -14.23 3.53 12.54
N HIS A 14 -13.58 3.72 11.39
CA HIS A 14 -13.60 4.98 10.65
C HIS A 14 -14.69 5.04 9.56
N ASN A 15 -15.46 3.98 9.38
CA ASN A 15 -16.38 3.80 8.26
C ASN A 15 -15.70 4.01 6.89
N LYS A 16 -14.51 3.43 6.74
CA LYS A 16 -13.67 3.49 5.54
C LYS A 16 -13.35 2.08 5.05
N SER A 17 -12.82 1.98 3.84
CA SER A 17 -12.26 0.71 3.34
C SER A 17 -10.86 0.46 3.93
N VAL A 18 -10.41 -0.80 3.92
CA VAL A 18 -9.03 -1.14 4.31
C VAL A 18 -8.00 -0.43 3.42
N ALA A 19 -8.28 -0.26 2.13
CA ALA A 19 -7.41 0.47 1.22
C ALA A 19 -7.26 1.94 1.65
N GLN A 20 -8.37 2.60 1.99
CA GLN A 20 -8.35 3.99 2.49
C GLN A 20 -7.55 4.12 3.78
N VAL A 21 -7.68 3.18 4.72
CA VAL A 21 -6.89 3.16 5.97
C VAL A 21 -5.39 3.06 5.67
N VAL A 22 -4.98 2.15 4.78
CA VAL A 22 -3.57 1.98 4.41
C VAL A 22 -3.02 3.23 3.72
N LEU A 23 -3.78 3.82 2.80
CA LEU A 23 -3.35 5.05 2.11
C LEU A 23 -3.27 6.24 3.08
N ARG A 24 -4.25 6.38 3.99
CA ARG A 24 -4.23 7.39 5.04
C ARG A 24 -3.02 7.26 5.95
N TRP A 25 -2.70 6.03 6.36
CA TRP A 25 -1.52 5.73 7.18
C TRP A 25 -0.23 6.22 6.53
N LEU A 26 0.00 5.89 5.25
CA LEU A 26 1.19 6.30 4.52
C LEU A 26 1.29 7.83 4.39
N ILE A 27 0.19 8.51 4.08
CA ILE A 27 0.15 9.97 3.99
C ILE A 27 0.44 10.64 5.34
N GLU A 28 -0.04 10.11 6.46
CA GLU A 28 0.28 10.62 7.80
C GLU A 28 1.74 10.39 8.23
N GLN A 29 2.50 9.61 7.47
CA GLN A 29 3.95 9.42 7.64
C GLN A 29 4.75 10.26 6.64
N ASP A 30 4.11 11.22 5.95
CA ASP A 30 4.69 12.04 4.89
C ASP A 30 5.24 11.23 3.71
N ILE A 31 4.63 10.07 3.43
CA ILE A 31 4.98 9.21 2.28
C ILE A 31 3.99 9.46 1.13
N ILE A 32 4.53 9.86 -0.04
CA ILE A 32 3.73 10.01 -1.26
C ILE A 32 3.32 8.61 -1.78
N VAL A 33 2.02 8.43 -2.05
CA VAL A 33 1.45 7.15 -2.48
C VAL A 33 1.02 7.15 -3.95
N MET A 34 1.16 6.00 -4.63
CA MET A 34 0.72 5.78 -6.01
C MET A 34 -0.20 4.55 -6.12
N PRO A 35 -1.48 4.63 -5.71
CA PRO A 35 -2.40 3.50 -5.81
C PRO A 35 -2.81 3.24 -7.27
N LYS A 36 -2.70 1.99 -7.71
CA LYS A 36 -3.13 1.56 -9.05
C LYS A 36 -4.55 1.00 -9.05
N THR A 37 -5.40 1.47 -9.97
CA THR A 37 -6.71 0.89 -10.25
C THR A 37 -7.14 1.19 -11.69
N THR A 38 -7.95 0.31 -12.28
CA THR A 38 -8.66 0.56 -13.56
C THR A 38 -10.14 0.89 -13.34
N ARG A 39 -10.63 0.80 -12.10
CA ARG A 39 -12.04 1.03 -11.75
C ARG A 39 -12.26 2.44 -11.22
N LYS A 40 -13.21 3.16 -11.81
CA LYS A 40 -13.53 4.56 -11.46
C LYS A 40 -13.96 4.70 -10.01
N GLU A 41 -14.82 3.81 -9.52
CA GLU A 41 -15.29 3.83 -8.12
C GLU A 41 -14.10 3.75 -7.13
N ARG A 42 -13.08 2.93 -7.46
CA ARG A 42 -11.87 2.81 -6.64
C ARG A 42 -10.96 4.03 -6.73
N MET A 43 -10.93 4.76 -7.85
CA MET A 43 -10.20 6.02 -7.94
C MET A 43 -10.79 7.05 -6.98
N VAL A 44 -12.12 7.17 -6.97
CA VAL A 44 -12.85 8.05 -6.04
C VAL A 44 -12.64 7.61 -4.59
N GLU A 45 -12.70 6.30 -4.32
CA GLU A 45 -12.44 5.75 -2.98
C GLU A 45 -11.01 6.08 -2.50
N ASN A 46 -9.99 5.86 -3.35
CA ASN A 46 -8.58 6.03 -3.00
C ASN A 46 -8.19 7.49 -2.74
N ILE A 47 -8.83 8.46 -3.42
CA ILE A 47 -8.58 9.90 -3.18
C ILE A 47 -9.34 10.44 -1.97
N SER A 48 -10.44 9.79 -1.58
CA SER A 48 -11.30 10.16 -0.44
C SER A 48 -10.70 9.74 0.91
N ILE A 49 -9.45 10.14 1.17
CA ILE A 49 -8.67 9.77 2.36
C ILE A 49 -8.26 10.97 3.23
N PHE A 50 -8.66 12.18 2.85
CA PHE A 50 -8.28 13.42 3.54
C PHE A 50 -9.33 13.92 4.53
N ASP A 51 -10.49 13.26 4.57
CA ASP A 51 -11.65 13.61 5.40
C ASP A 51 -11.67 12.87 6.75
N PHE A 52 -10.64 12.09 7.07
CA PHE A 52 -10.49 11.40 8.35
C PHE A 52 -9.02 11.33 8.79
N LYS A 53 -8.80 10.97 10.05
CA LYS A 53 -7.46 10.86 10.66
C LYS A 53 -7.36 9.61 11.52
N LEU A 54 -6.22 8.94 11.47
CA LEU A 54 -5.93 7.81 12.34
C LEU A 54 -5.51 8.32 13.72
N ASN A 55 -6.03 7.71 14.79
CA ASN A 55 -5.60 8.05 16.14
C ASN A 55 -4.35 7.25 16.54
N GLU A 56 -3.69 7.64 17.62
CA GLU A 56 -2.42 7.02 18.04
C GLU A 56 -2.51 5.51 18.30
N SER A 57 -3.67 5.03 18.76
CA SER A 57 -3.89 3.59 18.92
C SER A 57 -3.98 2.87 17.58
N ASP A 58 -4.65 3.45 16.58
CA ASP A 58 -4.74 2.88 15.23
C ASP A 58 -3.34 2.80 14.60
N LYS A 59 -2.57 3.90 14.72
CA LYS A 59 -1.19 3.99 14.25
C LYS A 59 -0.29 2.94 14.89
N THR A 60 -0.37 2.79 16.20
CA THR A 60 0.39 1.78 16.96
C THR A 60 0.02 0.37 16.51
N ALA A 61 -1.26 0.09 16.27
CA ALA A 61 -1.72 -1.20 15.80
C ALA A 61 -1.20 -1.51 14.38
N ILE A 62 -1.24 -0.53 13.47
CA ILE A 62 -0.72 -0.68 12.10
C ILE A 62 0.79 -0.91 12.11
N ALA A 63 1.56 -0.16 12.91
CA ALA A 63 3.01 -0.30 13.01
C ALA A 63 3.45 -1.72 13.42
N ARG A 64 2.68 -2.38 14.29
CA ARG A 64 2.93 -3.77 14.72
C ARG A 64 2.74 -4.82 13.62
N LEU A 65 2.15 -4.45 12.48
CA LEU A 65 1.96 -5.35 11.34
C LEU A 65 3.20 -5.48 10.47
N ASP A 66 4.23 -4.64 10.68
CA ASP A 66 5.47 -4.72 9.90
C ASP A 66 6.16 -6.07 10.13
N LYS A 67 6.58 -6.69 9.02
CA LYS A 67 7.28 -7.98 9.00
C LYS A 67 8.75 -7.83 8.62
N GLY A 68 9.22 -6.62 8.31
CA GLY A 68 10.58 -6.35 7.87
C GLY A 68 10.95 -7.09 6.58
N LYS A 69 9.96 -7.45 5.75
CA LYS A 69 10.15 -8.23 4.53
C LYS A 69 9.41 -7.60 3.35
N SER A 70 10.10 -7.53 2.21
CA SER A 70 9.50 -7.14 0.93
C SER A 70 8.38 -8.10 0.53
N LEU A 71 7.33 -7.55 -0.11
CA LEU A 71 6.23 -8.36 -0.66
C LEU A 71 6.60 -9.07 -1.98
N PHE A 72 7.68 -8.65 -2.65
CA PHE A 72 8.03 -9.13 -3.99
C PHE A 72 9.30 -9.98 -4.00
N TYR A 73 10.42 -9.39 -3.63
CA TYR A 73 11.73 -10.04 -3.59
C TYR A 73 12.64 -9.32 -2.61
N ASP A 74 13.64 -10.05 -2.11
CA ASP A 74 14.77 -9.46 -1.42
C ASP A 74 15.62 -8.68 -2.44
N PRO A 75 15.85 -7.37 -2.26
CA PRO A 75 16.71 -6.57 -3.13
C PRO A 75 18.14 -7.12 -3.24
N GLN A 76 18.59 -7.93 -2.27
CA GLN A 76 19.94 -8.51 -2.24
C GLN A 76 20.01 -9.90 -2.91
N ASP A 77 18.90 -10.42 -3.43
CA ASP A 77 18.89 -11.70 -4.15
C ASP A 77 19.64 -11.57 -5.49
N THR A 78 20.88 -12.05 -5.50
CA THR A 78 21.77 -12.04 -6.67
C THR A 78 21.23 -12.80 -7.88
N GLN A 79 20.39 -13.83 -7.68
CA GLN A 79 19.78 -14.54 -8.80
C GLN A 79 18.70 -13.69 -9.45
N ARG A 80 17.91 -12.97 -8.63
CA ARG A 80 16.89 -12.03 -9.11
C ARG A 80 17.51 -10.87 -9.90
N ILE A 81 18.62 -10.32 -9.42
CA ILE A 81 19.35 -9.24 -10.10
C ILE A 81 19.82 -9.69 -11.48
N LYS A 82 20.43 -10.89 -11.58
CA LYS A 82 20.84 -11.46 -12.87
C LYS A 82 19.66 -11.68 -13.81
N TRP A 83 18.51 -12.11 -13.30
CA TRP A 83 17.30 -12.28 -14.10
C TRP A 83 16.74 -10.96 -14.63
N PHE A 84 16.73 -9.89 -13.84
CA PHE A 84 16.30 -8.57 -14.32
C PHE A 84 17.21 -8.04 -15.42
N ASN A 85 18.53 -8.20 -15.26
CA ASN A 85 19.52 -7.73 -16.24
C ASN A 85 19.53 -8.54 -17.54
N SER A 86 18.99 -9.76 -17.56
CA SER A 86 18.93 -10.58 -18.79
C SER A 86 17.72 -10.27 -19.67
N LYS A 87 16.85 -9.34 -19.26
CA LYS A 87 15.67 -8.93 -20.03
C LYS A 87 15.95 -7.66 -20.81
N GLU A 88 15.97 -7.77 -22.13
CA GLU A 88 15.85 -6.62 -23.02
C GLU A 88 14.37 -6.38 -23.36
N TYR A 89 13.90 -5.16 -23.12
CA TYR A 89 12.56 -4.74 -23.53
C TYR A 89 12.72 -3.68 -24.61
N ASP A 90 12.14 -3.95 -25.78
CA ASP A 90 12.00 -2.93 -26.82
C ASP A 90 10.86 -1.98 -26.44
N ILE A 91 11.23 -0.90 -25.77
CA ILE A 91 10.31 0.12 -25.23
C ILE A 91 10.02 1.25 -26.23
N ILE A 92 10.54 1.17 -27.46
CA ILE A 92 10.27 2.11 -28.55
C ILE A 92 9.56 1.37 -29.69
N LYS A 93 8.34 0.90 -29.40
CA LYS A 93 7.33 0.63 -30.44
C LYS A 93 6.10 1.45 -30.12
N LEU A 94 6.11 2.68 -30.63
CA LEU A 94 4.90 3.49 -30.86
C LEU A 94 4.47 3.30 -32.31
#